data_AF-A0AAT9GGT2-F1
#
_entry.id   AF-A0AAT9GGT2-F1
#
_cell.length_a   1.000
_cell.length_b   1.000
_cell.length_c   1.000
_cell.angle_alpha   90.00
_cell.angle_beta   90.00
_cell.angle_gamma   90.00
#
_symmetry.space_group_name_H-M   'P 1'
#
loop_
_entity.id
_entity.type
_entity.pdbx_description
1 polymer ?
#
loop_
_entity_poly.entity_id
_entity_poly.type
_entity_poly.pdbx_seq_one_letter_code
_entity_poly.pdbx_strand_id
1 'polypeptide(L)'
;MILICVVAFTDAQDTTFIKRTVADTPYAFYHAIFIDKSDTSLFRKHITEYQFDHFDSSTYFDGLRCLERPVQKVYGKPSKELPRNWVQLYRYKGRYYTYHASDGCCIFRFRITDTTTIDHTVEGPEPSWIKRIKYHGRDTFTIERNSRYGGDKVTIQIIQKKHGIAMIHFTPSRYGSGRKILMVDAAKAHLFPTIVNYCPTERVEEFEFEEIDFPKIKK
;
A
#
# COMPACT_ATOMS: atom_id res chain seq x y z
N MET A 1 9.90 3.57 -53.97
CA MET A 1 9.33 3.14 -52.68
C MET A 1 10.29 3.59 -51.59
N ILE A 2 9.96 4.67 -50.89
CA ILE A 2 10.84 5.26 -49.85
C ILE A 2 10.36 4.73 -48.50
N LEU A 3 11.20 3.98 -47.81
CA LEU A 3 10.94 3.46 -46.47
C LEU A 3 11.29 4.58 -45.47
N ILE A 4 10.29 5.24 -44.91
CA ILE A 4 10.47 6.19 -43.82
C ILE A 4 10.61 5.39 -42.54
N CYS A 5 11.83 5.28 -42.02
CA CYS A 5 12.10 4.71 -40.71
C CYS A 5 11.75 5.77 -39.66
N VAL A 6 10.56 5.69 -39.08
CA VAL A 6 10.17 6.54 -37.95
C VAL A 6 10.88 5.99 -36.72
N VAL A 7 12.03 6.55 -36.38
CA VAL A 7 12.67 6.31 -35.08
C VAL A 7 11.83 7.06 -34.04
N ALA A 8 10.97 6.32 -33.34
CA ALA A 8 10.30 6.85 -32.17
C ALA A 8 11.35 7.03 -31.07
N PHE A 9 11.80 8.27 -30.85
CA PHE A 9 12.53 8.63 -29.66
C PHE A 9 11.57 8.54 -28.48
N THR A 10 11.66 7.47 -27.70
CA THR A 10 11.03 7.42 -26.38
C THR A 10 11.73 8.47 -25.52
N ASP A 11 10.99 9.52 -25.15
CA ASP A 11 11.42 10.51 -24.19
C ASP A 11 11.87 9.77 -22.92
N ALA A 12 13.18 9.79 -22.64
CA ALA A 12 13.72 9.11 -21.48
C ALA A 12 13.10 9.79 -20.26
N GLN A 13 12.21 9.10 -19.55
CA GLN A 13 11.64 9.65 -18.32
C GLN A 13 12.79 9.89 -17.34
N ASP A 14 13.18 11.15 -17.19
CA ASP A 14 14.28 11.55 -16.32
C ASP A 14 14.00 11.12 -14.87
N THR A 15 14.72 10.08 -14.43
CA THR A 15 14.76 9.64 -13.04
C THR A 15 15.31 10.78 -12.19
N THR A 16 14.49 11.28 -11.25
CA THR A 16 14.93 12.36 -10.35
C THR A 16 15.54 11.76 -9.09
N PHE A 17 16.86 11.81 -8.94
CA PHE A 17 17.54 11.34 -7.73
C PHE A 17 17.33 12.29 -6.54
N ILE A 18 16.96 11.73 -5.40
CA ILE A 18 16.94 12.39 -4.09
C ILE A 18 18.27 12.15 -3.37
N LYS A 19 18.79 10.92 -3.44
CA LYS A 19 20.08 10.50 -2.86
C LYS A 19 20.72 9.47 -3.78
N ARG A 20 22.05 9.49 -3.89
CA ARG A 20 22.82 8.45 -4.57
C ARG A 20 24.18 8.28 -3.90
N THR A 21 24.48 7.04 -3.52
CA THR A 21 25.75 6.64 -2.94
C THR A 21 26.31 5.48 -3.76
N VAL A 22 27.57 5.60 -4.17
CA VAL A 22 28.30 4.55 -4.89
C VAL A 22 29.62 4.37 -4.16
N ALA A 23 29.95 3.14 -3.78
CA ALA A 23 31.26 2.81 -3.25
C ALA A 23 31.84 1.63 -4.03
N ASP A 24 33.10 1.78 -4.44
CA ASP A 24 33.86 0.81 -5.24
C ASP A 24 35.05 0.29 -4.43
N THR A 25 34.75 -0.41 -3.34
CA THR A 25 35.76 -0.90 -2.38
C THR A 25 35.31 -2.22 -1.79
N PRO A 26 36.21 -3.19 -1.53
CA PRO A 26 36.23 -4.54 -2.15
C PRO A 26 34.89 -5.25 -2.45
N TYR A 27 33.78 -4.81 -1.85
CA TYR A 27 32.40 -5.16 -2.17
C TYR A 27 31.69 -3.94 -2.76
N ALA A 28 31.31 -4.01 -4.04
CA ALA A 28 30.59 -2.93 -4.70
C ALA A 28 29.26 -2.63 -4.00
N PHE A 29 29.02 -1.37 -3.64
CA PHE A 29 27.79 -0.91 -3.01
C PHE A 29 27.10 0.14 -3.86
N TYR A 30 25.80 -0.03 -4.06
CA TYR A 30 24.96 0.93 -4.76
C TYR A 30 23.67 1.18 -3.99
N HIS A 31 23.48 2.42 -3.56
CA HIS A 31 22.24 2.87 -2.94
C HIS A 31 21.75 4.13 -3.64
N ALA A 32 20.49 4.14 -4.04
CA ALA A 32 19.87 5.32 -4.60
C ALA A 32 18.43 5.48 -4.10
N ILE A 33 18.06 6.71 -3.77
CA ILE A 33 16.68 7.10 -3.57
C ILE A 33 16.29 8.00 -4.73
N PHE A 34 15.24 7.65 -5.47
CA PHE A 34 14.81 8.42 -6.63
C PHE A 34 13.29 8.42 -6.80
N ILE A 35 12.80 9.38 -7.56
CA ILE A 35 11.39 9.49 -7.95
C ILE A 35 11.23 8.83 -9.32
N ASP A 36 10.47 7.73 -9.32
CA ASP A 36 10.03 7.02 -10.50
C ASP A 36 8.62 7.48 -10.90
N LYS A 37 8.50 7.97 -12.13
CA LYS A 37 7.25 8.47 -12.71
C LYS A 37 6.66 7.48 -13.72
N SER A 38 7.31 6.34 -13.95
CA SER A 38 6.92 5.42 -15.02
C SER A 38 5.67 4.63 -14.68
N ASP A 39 4.70 4.69 -15.58
CA ASP A 39 3.44 3.95 -15.45
C ASP A 39 3.59 2.44 -15.51
N THR A 40 4.71 1.98 -16.06
CA THR A 40 5.01 0.57 -16.26
C THR A 40 6.18 0.09 -15.40
N SER A 41 6.57 0.84 -14.37
CA SER A 41 7.71 0.45 -13.56
C SER A 41 7.44 -0.82 -12.75
N LEU A 42 8.47 -1.67 -12.66
CA LEU A 42 8.43 -2.86 -11.81
C LEU A 42 8.26 -2.49 -10.34
N PHE A 43 8.81 -1.36 -9.91
CA PHE A 43 8.65 -0.86 -8.55
C PHE A 43 7.19 -0.63 -8.20
N ARG A 44 6.44 0.05 -9.08
CA ARG A 44 5.00 0.27 -8.91
C ARG A 44 4.22 -1.04 -8.91
N LYS A 45 4.55 -1.94 -9.83
CA LYS A 45 3.94 -3.26 -9.91
C LYS A 45 4.07 -4.02 -8.59
N HIS A 46 5.25 -4.03 -7.97
CA HIS A 46 5.49 -4.70 -6.69
C HIS A 46 4.63 -4.15 -5.53
N ILE A 47 4.39 -2.84 -5.50
CA ILE A 47 3.54 -2.23 -4.46
C ILE A 47 2.05 -2.51 -4.69
N THR A 48 1.59 -2.50 -5.94
CA THR A 48 0.16 -2.57 -6.28
C THR A 48 -0.36 -3.99 -6.45
N GLU A 49 0.47 -4.93 -6.88
CA GLU A 49 0.06 -6.31 -7.11
C GLU A 49 0.10 -7.12 -5.82
N TYR A 50 -1.05 -7.67 -5.46
CA TYR A 50 -1.16 -8.65 -4.39
C TYR A 50 -0.98 -10.05 -4.96
N GLN A 51 0.26 -10.53 -4.93
CA GLN A 51 0.58 -11.92 -5.16
C GLN A 51 0.99 -12.53 -3.83
N PHE A 52 0.44 -13.71 -3.53
CA PHE A 52 0.93 -14.53 -2.42
C PHE A 52 1.89 -15.54 -3.02
N ASP A 53 3.12 -15.57 -2.51
CA ASP A 53 3.97 -16.72 -2.71
C ASP A 53 3.55 -17.89 -1.78
N HIS A 54 4.37 -18.94 -1.74
CA HIS A 54 4.12 -20.08 -0.87
C HIS A 54 4.14 -19.70 0.61
N PHE A 55 5.08 -18.83 1.01
CA PHE A 55 5.22 -18.37 2.39
C PHE A 55 4.02 -17.51 2.80
N ASP A 56 3.66 -16.52 2.00
CA ASP A 56 2.48 -15.68 2.21
C ASP A 56 1.21 -16.51 2.36
N SER A 57 1.05 -17.50 1.49
CA SER A 57 -0.11 -18.40 1.52
C SER A 57 -0.14 -19.19 2.83
N SER A 58 0.99 -19.77 3.25
CA SER A 58 1.09 -20.50 4.51
C SER A 58 0.75 -19.59 5.71
N THR A 59 1.39 -18.42 5.79
CA THR A 59 1.18 -17.44 6.87
C THR A 59 -0.27 -16.97 6.93
N TYR A 60 -0.89 -16.71 5.78
CA TYR A 60 -2.30 -16.34 5.70
C TYR A 60 -3.22 -17.45 6.24
N PHE A 61 -3.03 -18.70 5.81
CA PHE A 61 -3.89 -19.79 6.28
C PHE A 61 -3.66 -20.12 7.76
N ASP A 62 -2.43 -19.99 8.25
CA ASP A 62 -2.10 -20.16 9.67
C ASP A 62 -2.76 -19.08 10.52
N GLY A 63 -2.69 -17.83 10.08
CA GLY A 63 -3.40 -16.71 10.69
C GLY A 63 -4.90 -16.99 10.79
N LEU A 64 -5.52 -17.51 9.72
CA LEU A 64 -6.94 -17.87 9.74
C LEU A 64 -7.27 -19.03 10.68
N ARG A 65 -6.38 -20.03 10.83
CA ARG A 65 -6.57 -21.15 11.76
C ARG A 65 -6.58 -20.69 13.21
N CYS A 66 -5.83 -19.64 13.53
CA CYS A 66 -5.80 -19.04 14.87
C CYS A 66 -7.00 -18.13 15.17
N LEU A 67 -7.87 -17.85 14.20
CA LEU A 67 -9.03 -16.99 14.39
C LEU A 67 -10.30 -17.83 14.50
N GLU A 68 -11.10 -17.55 15.52
CA GLU A 68 -12.46 -18.08 15.60
C GLU A 68 -13.24 -17.63 14.36
N ARG A 69 -13.73 -18.62 13.60
CA ARG A 69 -14.59 -18.37 12.45
C ARG A 69 -15.88 -17.71 12.94
N PRO A 70 -16.39 -16.69 12.23
CA PRO A 70 -17.67 -16.09 12.60
C PRO A 70 -18.77 -17.16 12.53
N VAL A 71 -19.51 -17.31 13.64
CA VAL A 71 -20.63 -18.26 13.78
C VAL A 71 -21.80 -17.89 12.85
N GLN A 72 -21.87 -16.63 12.42
CA GLN A 72 -22.94 -16.10 11.58
C GLN A 72 -22.44 -15.71 10.19
N LYS A 73 -23.35 -15.76 9.22
CA LYS A 73 -23.14 -15.29 7.84
C LYS A 73 -22.70 -13.83 7.87
N VAL A 74 -21.67 -13.48 7.10
CA VAL A 74 -21.14 -12.11 7.00
C VAL A 74 -22.27 -11.13 6.65
N TYR A 75 -22.52 -10.14 7.52
CA TYR A 75 -23.55 -9.12 7.28
C TYR A 75 -22.98 -7.98 6.44
N GLY A 76 -23.50 -7.86 5.21
CA GLY A 76 -23.05 -6.86 4.24
C GLY A 76 -21.81 -7.35 3.49
N LYS A 77 -22.00 -7.76 2.23
CA LYS A 77 -20.88 -8.01 1.32
C LYS A 77 -20.22 -6.67 0.94
N PRO A 78 -18.89 -6.64 0.69
CA PRO A 78 -18.29 -5.46 0.08
C PRO A 78 -19.01 -5.11 -1.23
N SER A 79 -19.36 -3.84 -1.41
CA SER A 79 -19.92 -3.36 -2.66
C SER A 79 -18.94 -3.63 -3.81
N LYS A 80 -19.44 -3.90 -5.01
CA LYS A 80 -18.58 -4.05 -6.20
C LYS A 80 -17.81 -2.77 -6.52
N GLU A 81 -18.33 -1.62 -6.10
CA GLU A 81 -17.72 -0.30 -6.33
C GLU A 81 -16.63 0.04 -5.31
N LEU A 82 -16.47 -0.77 -4.27
CA LEU A 82 -15.54 -0.51 -3.18
C LEU A 82 -14.12 -0.96 -3.56
N PRO A 83 -13.10 -0.08 -3.47
CA PRO A 83 -11.72 -0.48 -3.71
C PRO A 83 -11.28 -1.58 -2.76
N ARG A 84 -10.77 -2.68 -3.32
CA ARG A 84 -10.41 -3.88 -2.55
C ARG A 84 -8.96 -3.91 -2.12
N ASN A 85 -8.09 -3.17 -2.79
CA ASN A 85 -6.65 -3.19 -2.57
C ASN A 85 -6.20 -1.76 -2.33
N TRP A 86 -5.50 -1.54 -1.23
CA TRP A 86 -5.07 -0.22 -0.78
C TRP A 86 -3.56 -0.21 -0.57
N VAL A 87 -2.90 0.80 -1.14
CA VAL A 87 -1.46 1.06 -1.00
C VAL A 87 -1.28 2.32 -0.16
N GLN A 88 -0.34 2.32 0.77
CA GLN A 88 -0.04 3.49 1.58
C GLN A 88 0.49 4.65 0.71
N LEU A 89 -0.01 5.86 0.98
CA LEU A 89 0.54 7.09 0.48
C LEU A 89 1.44 7.73 1.53
N TYR A 90 2.54 8.28 1.05
CA TYR A 90 3.52 9.00 1.83
C TYR A 90 3.62 10.43 1.33
N ARG A 91 4.17 11.32 2.15
CA ARG A 91 4.27 12.74 1.83
C ARG A 91 5.73 13.18 1.79
N TYR A 92 6.14 13.85 0.71
CA TYR A 92 7.47 14.41 0.53
C TYR A 92 7.41 15.74 -0.23
N LYS A 93 8.01 16.79 0.33
CA LYS A 93 7.95 18.16 -0.20
C LYS A 93 6.51 18.59 -0.52
N GLY A 94 5.57 18.29 0.38
CA GLY A 94 4.16 18.65 0.23
C GLY A 94 3.37 17.89 -0.86
N ARG A 95 3.93 16.84 -1.47
CA ARG A 95 3.25 16.02 -2.49
C ARG A 95 3.11 14.57 -2.02
N TYR A 96 2.13 13.87 -2.57
CA TYR A 96 1.90 12.45 -2.26
C TYR A 96 2.64 11.52 -3.22
N TYR A 97 3.19 10.46 -2.67
CA TYR A 97 3.93 9.42 -3.37
C TYR A 97 3.50 8.04 -2.87
N THR A 98 3.59 7.04 -3.73
CA THR A 98 3.75 5.65 -3.27
C THR A 98 5.22 5.42 -2.91
N TYR A 99 5.50 4.33 -2.20
CA TYR A 99 6.87 4.00 -1.78
C TYR A 99 7.23 2.57 -2.11
N HIS A 100 8.39 2.39 -2.74
CA HIS A 100 9.05 1.11 -2.90
C HIS A 100 10.28 1.09 -2.00
N ALA A 101 10.18 0.36 -0.90
CA ALA A 101 11.22 0.24 0.11
C ALA A 101 12.39 -0.62 -0.37
N SER A 102 13.57 -0.42 0.22
CA SER A 102 14.76 -1.24 -0.08
C SER A 102 14.60 -2.65 0.48
N ASP A 103 14.00 -2.72 1.68
CA ASP A 103 13.53 -3.95 2.29
C ASP A 103 12.03 -4.09 2.03
N GLY A 104 11.63 -5.18 1.35
CA GLY A 104 10.23 -5.46 1.03
C GLY A 104 9.32 -5.55 2.27
N CYS A 105 9.91 -5.74 3.46
CA CYS A 105 9.20 -5.76 4.73
C CYS A 105 8.49 -4.43 5.05
N CYS A 106 8.98 -3.28 4.60
CA CYS A 106 8.51 -1.97 5.10
C CYS A 106 7.26 -1.40 4.41
N ILE A 107 6.56 -2.16 3.58
CA ILE A 107 5.41 -1.67 2.79
C ILE A 107 4.10 -2.20 3.36
N PHE A 108 3.36 -1.35 4.08
CA PHE A 108 2.02 -1.69 4.52
C PHE A 108 1.01 -1.63 3.36
N ARG A 109 0.24 -2.70 3.20
CA ARG A 109 -0.86 -2.76 2.23
C ARG A 109 -2.11 -3.31 2.91
N PHE A 110 -3.28 -2.83 2.52
CA PHE A 110 -4.55 -3.26 3.10
C PHE A 110 -5.51 -3.81 2.04
N ARG A 111 -5.98 -5.05 2.23
CA ARG A 111 -6.86 -5.72 1.27
C ARG A 111 -8.19 -6.14 1.91
N ILE A 112 -9.25 -6.08 1.12
CA ILE A 112 -10.61 -6.51 1.48
C ILE A 112 -11.04 -7.58 0.49
N THR A 113 -11.35 -8.77 1.01
CA THR A 113 -11.96 -9.87 0.26
C THR A 113 -13.45 -9.95 0.62
N ASP A 114 -14.15 -10.98 0.13
CA ASP A 114 -15.56 -11.17 0.46
C ASP A 114 -15.80 -11.59 1.92
N THR A 115 -14.78 -12.16 2.58
CA THR A 115 -14.92 -12.73 3.93
C THR A 115 -13.83 -12.29 4.89
N THR A 116 -12.73 -11.72 4.39
CA THR A 116 -11.57 -11.33 5.20
C THR A 116 -11.08 -9.94 4.84
N THR A 117 -10.47 -9.26 5.80
CA THR A 117 -9.49 -8.21 5.51
C THR A 117 -8.09 -8.78 5.68
N ILE A 118 -7.11 -8.18 5.02
CA ILE A 118 -5.71 -8.60 5.10
C ILE A 118 -4.85 -7.35 5.31
N ASP A 119 -4.17 -7.32 6.44
CA ASP A 119 -3.16 -6.33 6.78
C ASP A 119 -1.82 -6.93 6.36
N HIS A 120 -1.23 -6.46 5.26
CA HIS A 120 0.07 -6.96 4.80
C HIS A 120 1.15 -6.15 5.53
N THR A 121 1.87 -6.81 6.44
CA THR A 121 2.89 -6.21 7.31
C THR A 121 4.27 -6.79 7.00
N VAL A 122 5.28 -6.39 7.78
CA VAL A 122 6.65 -6.93 7.69
C VAL A 122 6.71 -8.45 7.89
N GLU A 123 5.75 -9.01 8.64
CA GLU A 123 5.65 -10.45 8.97
C GLU A 123 4.82 -11.23 7.93
N GLY A 124 4.34 -10.56 6.89
CA GLY A 124 3.48 -11.13 5.84
C GLY A 124 2.00 -10.77 5.99
N PRO A 125 1.10 -11.53 5.36
CA PRO A 125 -0.33 -11.23 5.36
C PRO A 125 -1.00 -11.63 6.68
N GLU A 126 -1.50 -10.65 7.41
CA GLU A 126 -2.28 -10.85 8.64
C GLU A 126 -3.79 -10.82 8.33
N PRO A 127 -4.48 -11.96 8.26
CA PRO A 127 -5.90 -12.00 7.97
C PRO A 127 -6.75 -11.58 9.18
N SER A 128 -7.97 -11.16 8.90
CA SER A 128 -9.03 -11.00 9.89
C SER A 128 -10.38 -11.34 9.27
N TRP A 129 -11.23 -12.09 9.98
CA TRP A 129 -12.57 -12.41 9.48
C TRP A 129 -13.47 -11.17 9.51
N ILE A 130 -14.11 -10.83 8.40
CA ILE A 130 -15.11 -9.77 8.36
C ILE A 130 -16.36 -10.26 9.10
N LYS A 131 -16.76 -9.54 10.15
CA LYS A 131 -18.02 -9.77 10.87
C LYS A 131 -19.16 -9.01 10.20
N ARG A 132 -18.91 -7.73 9.87
CA ARG A 132 -19.93 -6.83 9.36
C ARG A 132 -19.33 -5.65 8.60
N ILE A 133 -20.01 -5.21 7.55
CA ILE A 133 -19.71 -3.95 6.85
C ILE A 133 -20.89 -2.99 7.01
N LYS A 134 -20.62 -1.79 7.52
CA LYS A 134 -21.60 -0.70 7.69
C LYS A 134 -21.25 0.47 6.78
N TYR A 135 -22.20 0.92 5.97
CA TYR A 135 -22.04 2.11 5.15
C TYR A 135 -22.62 3.32 5.88
N HIS A 136 -21.87 4.41 5.91
CA HIS A 136 -22.24 5.69 6.53
C HIS A 136 -22.32 6.77 5.44
N GLY A 137 -23.09 6.48 4.39
CA GLY A 137 -23.16 7.28 3.17
C GLY A 137 -22.29 6.71 2.04
N ARG A 138 -21.97 7.56 1.05
CA ARG A 138 -21.25 7.15 -0.17
C ARG A 138 -19.75 7.03 0.01
N ASP A 139 -19.17 7.83 0.90
CA ASP A 139 -17.72 8.01 1.02
C ASP A 139 -17.17 7.54 2.36
N THR A 140 -17.98 6.89 3.20
CA THR A 140 -17.52 6.39 4.50
C THR A 140 -18.18 5.06 4.80
N PHE A 141 -17.36 4.10 5.22
CA PHE A 141 -17.83 2.80 5.68
C PHE A 141 -16.92 2.26 6.77
N THR A 142 -17.45 1.31 7.53
CA THR A 142 -16.77 0.65 8.62
C THR A 142 -16.80 -0.86 8.39
N ILE A 143 -15.67 -1.52 8.56
CA ILE A 143 -15.53 -2.97 8.59
C ILE A 143 -15.27 -3.37 10.04
N GLU A 144 -16.20 -4.11 10.62
CA GLU A 144 -15.99 -4.82 11.87
C GLU A 144 -15.41 -6.20 11.55
N ARG A 145 -14.32 -6.57 12.21
CA ARG A 145 -13.55 -7.79 11.93
C ARG A 145 -13.11 -8.51 13.21
N ASN A 146 -12.71 -9.77 13.07
CA ASN A 146 -12.03 -10.54 14.11
C ASN A 146 -10.52 -10.53 13.81
N SER A 147 -9.75 -9.71 14.53
CA SER A 147 -8.30 -9.62 14.34
C SER A 147 -7.55 -10.19 15.54
N ARG A 148 -6.48 -10.94 15.26
CA ARG A 148 -5.57 -11.42 16.32
C ARG A 148 -4.77 -10.27 16.93
N TYR A 149 -4.46 -9.26 16.14
CA TYR A 149 -3.51 -8.18 16.49
C TYR A 149 -4.20 -6.86 16.87
N GLY A 150 -5.53 -6.86 17.00
CA GLY A 150 -6.34 -5.67 17.26
C GLY A 150 -6.79 -4.97 15.97
N GLY A 151 -7.33 -3.77 16.09
CA GLY A 151 -7.94 -3.06 14.97
C GLY A 151 -9.23 -3.72 14.50
N ASP A 152 -10.06 -4.23 15.42
CA ASP A 152 -11.32 -4.93 15.13
C ASP A 152 -12.36 -4.07 14.37
N LYS A 153 -12.10 -2.77 14.23
CA LYS A 153 -12.87 -1.83 13.45
C LYS A 153 -11.96 -1.03 12.53
N VAL A 154 -12.17 -1.18 11.22
CA VAL A 154 -11.50 -0.39 10.18
C VAL A 154 -12.51 0.60 9.61
N THR A 155 -12.27 1.89 9.81
CA THR A 155 -13.09 2.94 9.20
C THR A 155 -12.37 3.46 7.96
N ILE A 156 -13.03 3.40 6.81
CA ILE A 156 -12.50 3.91 5.54
C ILE A 156 -13.32 5.13 5.16
N GLN A 157 -12.63 6.26 5.01
CA GLN A 157 -13.20 7.51 4.54
C GLN A 157 -12.53 7.88 3.22
N ILE A 158 -13.28 7.84 2.12
CA ILE A 158 -12.84 8.35 0.83
C ILE A 158 -12.74 9.87 0.93
N ILE A 159 -11.55 10.40 0.71
CA ILE A 159 -11.28 11.84 0.81
C ILE A 159 -11.25 12.46 -0.58
N GLN A 160 -10.57 11.83 -1.55
CA GLN A 160 -10.52 12.34 -2.93
C GLN A 160 -10.89 11.23 -3.91
N LYS A 161 -12.17 11.12 -4.24
CA LYS A 161 -12.72 10.03 -5.07
C LYS A 161 -12.06 9.94 -6.45
N LYS A 162 -11.77 11.08 -7.09
CA LYS A 162 -11.10 11.13 -8.40
C LYS A 162 -9.73 10.45 -8.34
N HIS A 163 -8.93 10.80 -7.33
CA HIS A 163 -7.58 10.26 -7.12
C HIS A 163 -7.54 8.92 -6.37
N GLY A 164 -8.68 8.42 -5.87
CA GLY A 164 -8.74 7.16 -5.12
C GLY A 164 -8.16 7.25 -3.71
N ILE A 165 -8.00 8.45 -3.15
CA ILE A 165 -7.40 8.63 -1.83
C ILE A 165 -8.46 8.40 -0.74
N ALA A 166 -8.08 7.61 0.25
CA ALA A 166 -8.85 7.40 1.47
C ALA A 166 -7.97 7.53 2.71
N MET A 167 -8.57 7.97 3.81
CA MET A 167 -8.02 7.75 5.14
C MET A 167 -8.60 6.45 5.69
N ILE A 168 -7.71 5.56 6.12
CA ILE A 168 -8.06 4.30 6.77
C ILE A 168 -7.67 4.40 8.24
N HIS A 169 -8.63 4.23 9.14
CA HIS A 169 -8.45 4.28 10.58
C HIS A 169 -8.74 2.93 11.21
N PHE A 170 -7.69 2.31 11.75
CA PHE A 170 -7.74 1.02 12.45
C PHE A 170 -7.94 1.26 13.95
N THR A 171 -9.01 0.73 14.53
CA THR A 171 -9.39 0.92 15.94
C THR A 171 -9.98 -0.36 16.55
N PRO A 172 -9.87 -0.59 17.86
CA PRO A 172 -8.87 0.03 18.74
C PRO A 172 -7.45 -0.45 18.36
N SER A 173 -6.41 0.32 18.69
CA SER A 173 -5.05 -0.23 18.67
C SER A 173 -4.80 -0.92 20.00
N ARG A 174 -3.93 -1.96 20.02
CA ARG A 174 -3.41 -2.53 21.28
C ARG A 174 -2.80 -1.47 22.21
N TYR A 175 -2.38 -0.34 21.64
CA TYR A 175 -1.69 0.75 22.36
C TYR A 175 -2.51 2.06 22.44
N GLY A 176 -3.83 2.03 22.20
CA GLY A 176 -4.70 3.19 22.42
C GLY A 176 -5.59 3.57 21.23
N SER A 177 -5.57 4.86 20.86
CA SER A 177 -6.57 5.55 20.01
C SER A 177 -6.68 5.08 18.54
N GLY A 178 -5.89 4.08 18.14
CA GLY A 178 -5.88 3.52 16.80
C GLY A 178 -4.77 4.07 15.91
N ARG A 179 -4.69 3.57 14.67
CA ARG A 179 -3.72 4.00 13.66
C ARG A 179 -4.45 4.57 12.45
N LYS A 180 -4.10 5.79 12.03
CA LYS A 180 -4.61 6.40 10.78
C LYS A 180 -3.53 6.32 9.70
N ILE A 181 -3.92 5.91 8.51
CA ILE A 181 -3.03 5.80 7.34
C ILE A 181 -3.75 6.45 6.16
N LEU A 182 -3.03 7.25 5.39
CA LEU A 182 -3.50 7.72 4.08
C LEU A 182 -3.17 6.66 3.03
N MET A 183 -4.16 6.24 2.26
CA MET A 183 -3.99 5.17 1.28
C MET A 183 -4.64 5.54 -0.04
N VAL A 184 -4.18 4.91 -1.12
CA VAL A 184 -4.77 5.00 -2.45
C VAL A 184 -5.28 3.63 -2.87
N ASP A 185 -6.42 3.60 -3.56
CA ASP A 185 -6.83 2.43 -4.34
C ASP A 185 -5.68 1.98 -5.26
N ALA A 186 -5.27 0.72 -5.17
CA ALA A 186 -4.18 0.19 -5.99
C ALA A 186 -4.42 0.39 -7.49
N ALA A 187 -5.68 0.36 -7.95
CA ALA A 187 -6.03 0.63 -9.36
C ALA A 187 -5.75 2.08 -9.79
N LYS A 188 -5.64 3.00 -8.83
CA LYS A 188 -5.36 4.44 -9.03
C LYS A 188 -3.99 4.88 -8.53
N ALA A 189 -3.18 3.95 -8.03
CA ALA A 189 -1.83 4.23 -7.58
C ALA A 189 -0.96 4.85 -8.69
N HIS A 190 -1.27 4.59 -9.97
CA HIS A 190 -0.56 5.17 -11.10
C HIS A 190 -0.68 6.70 -11.21
N LEU A 191 -1.64 7.31 -10.51
CA LEU A 191 -1.78 8.78 -10.44
C LEU A 191 -0.72 9.43 -9.56
N PHE A 192 0.09 8.63 -8.86
CA PHE A 192 1.12 9.08 -7.93
C PHE A 192 2.48 8.55 -8.37
N PRO A 193 3.52 9.40 -8.41
CA PRO A 193 4.88 8.92 -8.57
C PRO A 193 5.32 8.04 -7.39
N THR A 194 6.24 7.13 -7.65
CA THR A 194 6.83 6.24 -6.64
C THR A 194 8.16 6.81 -6.19
N ILE A 195 8.38 6.97 -4.89
CA ILE A 195 9.74 7.10 -4.37
C ILE A 195 10.30 5.69 -4.19
N VAL A 196 11.45 5.43 -4.80
CA VAL A 196 12.13 4.14 -4.76
C VAL A 196 13.36 4.28 -3.90
N ASN A 197 13.48 3.45 -2.86
CA ASN A 197 14.69 3.26 -2.09
C ASN A 197 15.39 1.99 -2.61
N TYR A 198 16.30 2.17 -3.55
CA TYR A 198 16.93 1.07 -4.26
C TYR A 198 18.30 0.75 -3.67
N CYS A 199 18.42 -0.45 -3.10
CA CYS A 199 19.69 -1.05 -2.71
C CYS A 199 19.65 -2.55 -3.03
N PRO A 200 20.31 -3.03 -4.09
CA PRO A 200 20.24 -4.43 -4.50
C PRO A 200 21.17 -5.34 -3.70
N THR A 201 22.14 -4.79 -2.96
CA THR A 201 23.22 -5.54 -2.33
C THR A 201 23.01 -5.76 -0.83
N GLU A 202 22.31 -4.86 -0.14
CA GLU A 202 22.11 -4.92 1.30
C GLU A 202 20.88 -4.14 1.77
N ARG A 203 20.45 -4.38 3.01
CA ARG A 203 19.41 -3.59 3.67
C ARG A 203 19.99 -2.24 4.07
N VAL A 204 19.30 -1.17 3.68
CA VAL A 204 19.67 0.20 4.04
C VAL A 204 18.55 0.85 4.83
N GLU A 205 18.85 1.96 5.49
CA GLU A 205 17.84 2.75 6.17
C GLU A 205 16.76 3.21 5.18
N GLU A 206 15.50 3.12 5.63
CA GLU A 206 14.35 3.50 4.82
C GLU A 206 14.18 5.02 4.77
N PHE A 207 13.59 5.50 3.67
CA PHE A 207 13.40 6.94 3.47
C PHE A 207 12.41 7.52 4.48
N GLU A 208 12.82 8.58 5.16
CA GLU A 208 11.98 9.31 6.11
C GLU A 208 11.03 10.26 5.37
N PHE A 209 9.73 10.15 5.67
CA PHE A 209 8.67 10.94 5.05
C PHE A 209 8.11 12.00 5.99
N GLU A 210 7.50 13.02 5.42
CA GLU A 210 6.74 14.02 6.19
C GLU A 210 5.55 13.35 6.89
N GLU A 211 5.30 13.75 8.14
CA GLU A 211 4.07 13.36 8.83
C GLU A 211 2.82 13.90 8.10
N ILE A 212 1.76 13.09 8.10
CA ILE A 212 0.48 13.47 7.52
C ILE A 212 -0.40 14.12 8.58
N ASP A 213 -0.63 15.43 8.44
CA ASP A 213 -1.60 16.17 9.22
C ASP A 213 -3.04 15.85 8.74
N PHE A 214 -3.62 14.77 9.27
CA PHE A 214 -4.97 14.30 8.91
C PHE A 214 -6.06 15.37 9.04
N PRO A 215 -6.11 16.19 10.11
CA PRO A 215 -7.05 17.31 10.21
C PRO A 215 -7.00 18.31 9.04
N LYS A 216 -5.84 18.48 8.38
CA LYS A 216 -5.67 19.44 7.28
C LYS A 216 -5.88 18.86 5.88
N ILE A 217 -6.21 17.57 5.75
CA ILE A 217 -6.47 16.98 4.43
C ILE A 217 -7.82 17.48 3.92
N LYS A 218 -7.80 18.23 2.82
CA LYS A 218 -9.02 18.72 2.15
C LYS A 218 -9.72 17.54 1.46
N LYS A 219 -11.03 17.42 1.71
CA LYS A 219 -11.96 16.56 0.94
C LYS A 219 -12.19 17.14 -0.45
#